data_AF-A0A803PE50-F1
#
_entry.id   AF-A0A803PE50-F1
#
_cell.length_a   1.000
_cell.length_b   1.000
_cell.length_c   1.000
_cell.angle_alpha   90.00
_cell.angle_beta   90.00
_cell.angle_gamma   90.00
#
_symmetry.space_group_name_H-M   'P 1'
#
loop_
_entity.id
_entity.type
_entity.pdbx_description
1 polymer ?
#
loop_
_entity_poly.entity_id
_entity_poly.type
_entity_poly.pdbx_seq_one_letter_code
_entity_poly.pdbx_strand_id
1 'polypeptide(L)'
;MEYRDEVGSSPIGSRQSDLKKSFKLAVVSLLTACSKQDISKAFPNFAASEQDFLHRLFIQVVASLHGNIQEEFESLCLESQVGTTLDTVEQFLEEQALNPLHRDKTNVFDVAQNVLTLKKNEIQHLENMLQKNKIASFELKLKV
;
A
#
# COMPACT_ATOMS: atom_id res chain seq x y z
N MET A 1 -21.09 -0.37 20.57
CA MET A 1 -19.81 -0.68 21.25
C MET A 1 -19.37 -2.02 20.69
N GLU A 2 -18.32 -2.20 19.91
CA GLU A 2 -17.18 -1.38 19.48
C GLU A 2 -16.90 -1.78 18.02
N TYR A 3 -16.59 -0.83 17.14
CA TYR A 3 -15.81 -1.13 15.93
C TYR A 3 -14.36 -0.85 16.30
N ARG A 4 -13.54 -1.91 16.32
CA ARG A 4 -12.08 -1.78 16.42
C ARG A 4 -11.56 -1.27 15.08
N ASP A 5 -11.37 0.04 15.00
CA ASP A 5 -10.38 0.62 14.10
C ASP A 5 -9.00 0.40 14.75
N GLU A 6 -8.43 -0.80 14.58
CA GLU A 6 -6.97 -0.95 14.68
C GLU A 6 -6.36 -0.63 13.31
N VAL A 7 -6.34 0.66 12.96
CA VAL A 7 -5.33 1.15 12.01
C VAL A 7 -4.06 1.29 12.83
N GLY A 8 -3.37 0.16 13.04
CA GLY A 8 -2.03 0.17 13.59
C GLY A 8 -1.13 0.92 12.61
N SER A 9 -0.76 2.16 12.95
CA SER A 9 0.40 2.82 12.36
C SER A 9 1.57 1.86 12.59
N SER A 10 2.02 1.23 11.51
CA SER A 10 3.23 0.42 11.57
C SER A 10 4.39 1.41 11.72
N PRO A 11 5.26 1.23 12.72
CA PRO A 11 6.32 2.20 12.99
C PRO A 11 7.24 2.38 11.79
N ILE A 12 7.71 3.61 11.57
CA ILE A 12 8.68 3.94 10.52
C ILE A 12 9.86 2.95 10.54
N GLY A 13 10.20 2.42 9.37
CA GLY A 13 11.19 1.37 9.15
C GLY A 13 10.61 -0.05 9.12
N SER A 14 9.31 -0.24 9.36
CA SER A 14 8.69 -1.58 9.41
C SER A 14 8.82 -2.33 8.08
N ARG A 15 8.51 -1.69 6.95
CA ARG A 15 8.60 -2.24 5.60
C ARG A 15 10.03 -2.59 5.21
N GLN A 16 10.99 -1.76 5.58
CA GLN A 16 12.40 -2.06 5.34
C GLN A 16 12.83 -3.30 6.12
N SER A 17 12.42 -3.39 7.39
CA SER A 17 12.72 -4.55 8.24
C SER A 17 12.06 -5.83 7.72
N ASP A 18 10.82 -5.74 7.24
CA ASP A 18 10.07 -6.85 6.66
C ASP A 18 10.67 -7.32 5.35
N LEU A 19 11.13 -6.41 4.49
CA LEU A 19 11.86 -6.73 3.27
C LEU A 19 13.13 -7.54 3.60
N LYS A 20 13.97 -7.02 4.51
CA LYS A 20 15.20 -7.70 4.93
C LYS A 20 14.92 -9.08 5.53
N LYS A 21 13.89 -9.19 6.37
CA LYS A 21 13.48 -10.45 6.99
C LYS A 21 12.98 -11.46 5.96
N SER A 22 12.11 -11.02 5.05
CA SER A 22 11.55 -11.85 3.98
C SER A 22 12.65 -12.36 3.06
N PHE A 23 13.60 -11.50 2.68
CA PHE A 23 14.74 -11.89 1.87
C PHE A 23 15.60 -12.96 2.57
N LYS A 24 15.96 -12.75 3.85
CA LYS A 24 16.72 -13.74 4.63
C LYS A 24 16.02 -15.09 4.69
N LEU A 25 14.71 -15.10 4.95
CA LEU A 25 13.92 -16.33 4.99
C LEU A 25 13.91 -17.03 3.62
N ALA A 26 13.76 -16.28 2.53
CA ALA A 26 13.76 -16.84 1.18
C ALA A 26 15.12 -17.46 0.81
N VAL A 27 16.22 -16.76 1.10
CA VAL A 27 17.58 -17.25 0.81
C VAL A 27 17.91 -18.49 1.64
N VAL A 28 17.62 -18.48 2.94
CA VAL A 28 17.79 -19.67 3.78
C VAL A 28 17.00 -20.84 3.20
N SER A 29 15.71 -20.64 2.91
CA SER A 29 14.85 -21.70 2.37
C SER A 29 15.38 -22.27 1.06
N LEU A 30 15.91 -21.43 0.17
CA LEU A 30 16.48 -21.85 -1.11
C LEU A 30 17.77 -22.65 -0.93
N LEU A 31 18.67 -22.17 -0.07
CA LEU A 31 20.00 -22.75 0.09
C LEU A 31 20.01 -24.00 0.97
N THR A 32 19.05 -24.17 1.89
CA THR A 32 18.95 -25.34 2.78
C THR A 32 17.98 -26.41 2.26
N ALA A 33 17.52 -26.32 1.03
CA ALA A 33 16.56 -27.28 0.46
C ALA A 33 17.17 -28.67 0.18
N CYS A 34 18.48 -28.76 -0.01
CA CYS A 34 19.17 -29.99 -0.36
C CYS A 34 19.52 -30.81 0.89
N SER A 35 19.03 -32.03 0.96
CA SER A 35 19.33 -32.97 2.05
C SER A 35 20.48 -33.91 1.68
N LYS A 36 21.05 -34.59 2.69
CA LYS A 36 22.00 -35.70 2.46
C LYS A 36 21.42 -36.78 1.54
N GLN A 37 20.12 -37.07 1.63
CA GLN A 37 19.48 -38.07 0.79
C GLN A 37 19.46 -37.66 -0.68
N ASP A 38 19.32 -36.37 -0.97
CA ASP A 38 19.35 -35.85 -2.34
C ASP A 38 20.75 -35.98 -2.95
N ILE A 39 21.80 -35.80 -2.14
CA ILE A 39 23.18 -36.08 -2.55
C ILE A 39 23.39 -37.58 -2.81
N SER A 40 22.92 -38.46 -1.92
CA SER A 40 23.02 -39.91 -2.15
C SER A 40 22.27 -40.36 -3.41
N LYS A 41 21.13 -39.73 -3.73
CA LYS A 41 20.37 -39.99 -4.96
C LYS A 41 21.07 -39.45 -6.21
N ALA A 42 21.69 -38.27 -6.12
CA ALA A 42 22.40 -37.65 -7.23
C ALA A 42 23.73 -38.36 -7.53
N PHE A 43 24.36 -38.95 -6.52
CA PHE A 43 25.66 -39.64 -6.63
C PHE A 43 25.58 -41.10 -6.12
N PRO A 44 24.77 -41.97 -6.76
CA PRO A 44 24.51 -43.33 -6.27
C PRO A 44 25.74 -44.24 -6.37
N ASN A 45 26.67 -43.93 -7.26
CA ASN A 45 27.90 -44.72 -7.47
C ASN A 45 29.00 -44.41 -6.45
N PHE A 46 28.83 -43.37 -5.62
CA PHE A 46 29.81 -42.97 -4.63
C PHE A 46 29.65 -43.83 -3.37
N ALA A 47 30.77 -44.16 -2.72
CA ALA A 47 30.75 -44.80 -1.42
C ALA A 47 30.12 -43.88 -0.37
N ALA A 48 29.58 -44.45 0.71
CA ALA A 48 28.93 -43.70 1.78
C ALA A 48 29.84 -42.59 2.36
N SER A 49 31.14 -42.85 2.49
CA SER A 49 32.13 -41.87 2.96
C SER A 49 32.32 -40.70 2.00
N GLU A 50 32.25 -40.93 0.70
CA GLU A 50 32.38 -39.89 -0.33
C GLU A 50 31.11 -39.03 -0.38
N GLN A 51 29.93 -39.66 -0.26
CA GLN A 51 28.67 -38.94 -0.15
C GLN A 51 28.62 -38.07 1.12
N ASP A 52 29.15 -38.58 2.24
CA ASP A 52 29.26 -37.81 3.48
C ASP A 52 30.22 -36.62 3.36
N PHE A 53 31.37 -36.84 2.72
CA PHE A 53 32.31 -35.75 2.42
C PHE A 53 31.67 -34.69 1.53
N LEU A 54 30.97 -35.10 0.47
CA LEU A 54 30.30 -34.19 -0.46
C LEU A 54 29.19 -33.38 0.22
N HIS A 55 28.41 -34.01 1.11
CA HIS A 55 27.41 -33.30 1.91
C HIS A 55 28.02 -32.25 2.84
N ARG A 56 29.16 -32.55 3.49
CA ARG A 56 29.89 -31.56 4.29
C ARG A 56 30.40 -30.40 3.45
N LEU A 57 30.97 -30.70 2.28
CA LEU A 57 31.43 -29.67 1.34
C LEU A 57 30.26 -28.80 0.86
N PHE A 58 29.12 -29.41 0.54
CA PHE A 58 27.91 -28.69 0.15
C PHE A 58 27.46 -27.71 1.24
N ILE A 59 27.41 -28.14 2.51
CA ILE A 59 27.08 -27.26 3.64
C ILE A 59 28.05 -26.07 3.73
N GLN A 60 29.35 -26.30 3.55
CA GLN A 60 30.35 -25.23 3.59
C GLN A 60 30.15 -24.22 2.45
N VAL A 61 29.91 -24.71 1.23
CA VAL A 61 29.63 -23.86 0.07
C VAL A 61 28.35 -23.05 0.29
N VAL A 62 27.29 -23.68 0.78
CA VAL A 62 26.02 -23.01 1.10
C VAL A 62 26.21 -21.93 2.15
N ALA A 63 26.95 -22.20 3.23
CA ALA A 63 27.20 -21.22 4.28
C ALA A 63 27.98 -20.00 3.76
N SER A 64 29.02 -20.22 2.93
CA SER A 64 29.77 -19.14 2.31
C SER A 64 28.90 -18.33 1.33
N LEU A 65 28.10 -19.01 0.51
CA LEU A 65 27.22 -18.38 -0.47
C LEU A 65 26.13 -17.55 0.20
N HIS A 66 25.56 -18.05 1.31
CA HIS A 66 24.58 -17.31 2.10
C HIS A 66 25.15 -15.97 2.59
N GLY A 67 26.37 -15.97 3.12
CA GLY A 67 27.06 -14.75 3.55
C GLY A 67 27.21 -13.74 2.41
N ASN A 68 27.78 -14.19 1.29
CA ASN A 68 28.02 -13.34 0.12
C ASN A 68 26.72 -12.75 -0.45
N ILE A 69 25.66 -13.56 -0.58
CA ILE A 69 24.36 -13.08 -1.07
C ILE A 69 23.75 -12.02 -0.14
N GLN A 70 23.86 -12.22 1.18
CA GLN A 70 23.31 -11.27 2.15
C GLN A 70 24.07 -9.94 2.10
N GLU A 71 25.40 -9.97 2.04
CA GLU A 71 26.22 -8.76 1.91
C GLU A 71 25.89 -7.99 0.63
N GLU A 72 25.77 -8.69 -0.50
CA GLU A 72 25.49 -8.04 -1.78
C GLU A 72 24.06 -7.48 -1.86
N PHE A 73 23.10 -8.16 -1.25
CA PHE A 73 21.75 -7.62 -1.10
C PHE A 73 21.72 -6.35 -0.24
N GLU A 74 22.45 -6.33 0.87
CA GLU A 74 22.55 -5.16 1.74
C GLU A 74 23.23 -3.99 1.00
N SER A 75 24.31 -4.25 0.26
CA SER A 75 24.98 -3.27 -0.60
C SER A 75 24.03 -2.69 -1.66
N LEU A 76 23.32 -3.55 -2.40
CA LEU A 76 22.36 -3.14 -3.43
C LEU A 76 21.22 -2.31 -2.84
N CYS A 77 20.71 -2.67 -1.66
CA CYS A 77 19.66 -1.91 -0.97
C CYS A 77 20.12 -0.51 -0.56
N LEU A 78 21.39 -0.35 -0.17
CA LEU A 78 21.99 0.95 0.12
C LEU A 78 22.19 1.77 -1.16
N GLU A 79 22.77 1.17 -2.19
CA GLU A 79 23.02 1.84 -3.49
C GLU A 79 21.72 2.34 -4.13
N SER A 80 20.70 1.49 -4.15
CA SER A 80 19.39 1.81 -4.75
C SER A 80 18.49 2.66 -3.85
N GLN A 81 18.92 2.98 -2.61
CA GLN A 81 18.14 3.75 -1.63
C GLN A 81 16.73 3.17 -1.37
N VAL A 82 16.59 1.84 -1.45
CA VAL A 82 15.30 1.16 -1.21
C VAL A 82 14.80 1.43 0.21
N GLY A 83 15.70 1.47 1.20
CA GLY A 83 15.35 1.80 2.59
C GLY A 83 14.67 3.17 2.69
N THR A 84 15.36 4.22 2.24
CA THR A 84 14.84 5.60 2.22
C THR A 84 13.52 5.72 1.48
N THR A 85 13.39 5.01 0.35
CA THR A 85 12.16 5.01 -0.44
C THR A 85 10.99 4.39 0.33
N LEU A 86 11.22 3.25 1.00
CA LEU A 86 10.20 2.60 1.82
C LEU A 86 9.81 3.45 3.03
N ASP A 87 10.79 4.08 3.70
CA ASP A 87 10.53 4.99 4.82
C ASP A 87 9.69 6.18 4.38
N THR A 88 9.98 6.74 3.19
CA THR A 88 9.21 7.84 2.60
C THR A 88 7.77 7.42 2.29
N VAL A 89 7.57 6.20 1.78
CA VAL A 89 6.22 5.65 1.54
C VAL A 89 5.46 5.47 2.85
N GLU A 90 6.09 4.99 3.91
CA GLU A 90 5.46 4.90 5.23
C GLU A 90 5.06 6.28 5.75
N GLN A 91 5.97 7.25 5.67
CA GLN A 91 5.68 8.62 6.07
C GLN A 91 4.46 9.18 5.31
N PHE A 92 4.40 9.00 3.99
CA PHE A 92 3.23 9.46 3.21
C PHE A 92 1.93 8.77 3.63
N LEU A 93 1.97 7.48 3.99
CA LEU A 93 0.79 6.76 4.47
C LEU A 93 0.35 7.26 5.85
N GLU A 94 1.29 7.55 6.75
CA GLU A 94 1.01 8.17 8.05
C GLU A 94 0.40 9.57 7.89
N GLU A 95 1.01 10.41 7.06
CA GLU A 95 0.50 11.75 6.73
C GLU A 95 -0.91 11.68 6.11
N GLN A 96 -1.12 10.73 5.20
CA GLN A 96 -2.42 10.51 4.57
C GLN A 96 -3.47 10.05 5.59
N ALA A 97 -3.12 9.16 6.52
CA ALA A 97 -4.03 8.71 7.56
C ALA A 97 -4.44 9.84 8.52
N LEU A 98 -3.54 10.80 8.76
CA LEU A 98 -3.79 11.99 9.57
C LEU A 98 -4.57 13.09 8.84
N ASN A 99 -4.64 13.06 7.50
CA ASN A 99 -5.35 14.06 6.71
C ASN A 99 -6.88 13.83 6.73
N PRO A 100 -7.66 14.67 7.45
CA PRO A 100 -9.12 14.49 7.56
C PRO A 100 -9.82 14.64 6.20
N LEU A 101 -9.25 15.44 5.29
CA LEU A 101 -9.78 15.67 3.93
C LEU A 101 -9.59 14.46 3.01
N HIS A 102 -8.73 13.51 3.37
CA HIS A 102 -8.54 12.27 2.61
C HIS A 102 -9.57 11.19 3.00
N ARG A 103 -9.94 11.13 4.29
CA ARG A 103 -11.01 10.24 4.79
C ARG A 103 -12.37 10.68 4.25
N ASP A 104 -12.57 11.99 4.13
CA ASP A 104 -13.83 12.55 3.65
C ASP A 104 -13.83 12.67 2.12
N LYS A 105 -14.15 11.55 1.45
CA LYS A 105 -14.85 11.60 0.16
C LYS A 105 -16.27 12.16 0.36
N THR A 106 -16.44 13.24 1.11
CA THR A 106 -17.61 14.08 0.91
C THR A 106 -17.44 14.63 -0.49
N ASN A 107 -18.07 13.93 -1.43
CA ASN A 107 -17.95 14.15 -2.84
C ASN A 107 -18.24 15.63 -3.09
N VAL A 108 -17.21 16.43 -3.31
CA VAL A 108 -17.34 17.87 -3.57
C VAL A 108 -18.34 18.11 -4.70
N PHE A 109 -18.46 17.14 -5.60
CA PHE A 109 -19.49 17.08 -6.63
C PHE A 109 -20.92 17.00 -6.07
N ASP A 110 -21.21 16.17 -5.06
CA ASP A 110 -22.54 16.05 -4.48
C ASP A 110 -22.95 17.32 -3.73
N VAL A 111 -22.01 17.96 -3.03
CA VAL A 111 -22.23 19.27 -2.41
C VAL A 111 -22.50 20.33 -3.49
N ALA A 112 -21.70 20.35 -4.57
CA ALA A 112 -21.89 21.27 -5.67
C ALA A 112 -23.24 21.06 -6.38
N GLN A 113 -23.65 19.81 -6.62
CA GLN A 113 -24.94 19.47 -7.24
C GLN A 113 -26.12 19.88 -6.36
N ASN A 114 -26.04 19.66 -5.05
CA ASN A 114 -27.08 20.10 -4.12
C ASN A 114 -27.21 21.63 -4.11
N VAL A 115 -26.09 22.35 -4.04
CA VAL A 115 -26.08 23.83 -4.07
C VAL A 115 -26.66 24.34 -5.39
N LEU A 116 -26.27 23.75 -6.52
CA LEU A 116 -26.74 24.15 -7.85
C LEU A 116 -28.25 23.90 -8.01
N THR A 117 -28.74 22.77 -7.51
CA THR A 117 -30.17 22.43 -7.53
C THR A 117 -30.98 23.39 -6.65
N LEU A 118 -30.51 23.70 -5.44
CA LEU A 118 -31.16 24.67 -4.56
C LEU A 118 -31.24 26.06 -5.20
N LYS A 119 -30.13 26.53 -5.79
CA LYS A 119 -30.09 27.85 -6.45
C LYS A 119 -31.02 27.91 -7.66
N LYS A 120 -31.10 26.84 -8.46
CA LYS A 120 -32.03 26.76 -9.60
C LYS A 120 -33.49 26.83 -9.15
N ASN A 121 -33.85 26.11 -8.10
CA ASN A 121 -35.21 26.14 -7.54
C ASN A 121 -35.57 27.52 -6.99
N GLU A 122 -34.63 28.19 -6.33
CA GLU A 122 -34.84 29.54 -5.81
C GLU A 122 -35.06 30.56 -6.94
N ILE A 123 -34.25 30.51 -8.00
CA ILE A 123 -34.44 31.37 -9.18
C ILE A 123 -35.83 31.15 -9.79
N GLN A 124 -36.24 29.89 -9.98
CA GLN A 124 -37.55 29.57 -10.53
C GLN A 124 -38.69 30.10 -9.64
N HIS A 125 -38.54 30.03 -8.32
CA HIS A 125 -39.51 30.55 -7.37
C HIS A 125 -39.64 32.08 -7.49
N LEU A 126 -38.51 32.79 -7.53
CA LEU A 126 -38.47 34.24 -7.67
C LEU A 126 -39.05 34.72 -9.00
N GLU A 127 -38.76 34.03 -10.11
CA GLU A 127 -39.34 34.33 -11.42
C GLU A 127 -40.86 34.18 -11.41
N ASN A 128 -41.37 33.11 -10.82
CA ASN A 128 -42.81 32.87 -10.68
C ASN A 128 -43.49 33.96 -9.84
N MET A 129 -42.89 34.39 -8.74
CA MET A 129 -43.41 35.50 -7.94
C MET A 129 -43.42 36.81 -8.72
N LEU A 130 -42.34 37.11 -9.45
CA LEU A 130 -42.22 38.32 -10.26
C LEU A 130 -43.28 38.35 -11.35
N GLN A 131 -43.55 37.22 -12.00
CA GLN A 131 -44.57 37.10 -13.04
C GLN A 131 -45.97 37.32 -12.47
N LYS A 132 -46.30 36.70 -11.32
CA LYS A 132 -47.58 36.94 -10.63
C LYS A 132 -47.76 38.40 -10.24
N ASN A 133 -46.71 39.05 -9.74
CA ASN A 133 -46.75 40.45 -9.35
C ASN A 133 -46.95 41.37 -10.57
N LYS A 134 -46.25 41.10 -11.69
CA LYS A 134 -46.47 41.80 -12.96
C LYS A 134 -47.92 41.68 -13.43
N ILE A 135 -48.49 40.46 -13.41
CA ILE A 135 -49.90 40.22 -13.80
C ILE A 135 -50.85 41.04 -12.92
N ALA A 136 -50.70 40.97 -11.60
CA ALA A 136 -51.52 41.74 -10.65
C ALA A 136 -51.40 43.26 -10.86
N SER A 137 -50.19 43.75 -11.18
CA SER A 137 -49.96 45.17 -11.51
C SER A 137 -50.66 45.60 -12.80
N PHE A 138 -50.65 44.76 -13.84
CA PHE A 138 -51.39 45.04 -15.08
C PHE A 138 -52.91 45.02 -14.86
N GLU A 139 -53.43 44.08 -14.07
CA GLU A 139 -54.86 44.01 -13.74
C GLU A 139 -55.35 45.21 -12.93
N LEU A 140 -54.54 45.73 -12.00
CA LEU A 140 -54.85 46.96 -11.25
C LEU A 140 -54.85 48.19 -12.16
N LYS A 141 -53.93 48.26 -13.13
CA LYS A 141 -53.87 49.36 -14.10
C LYS A 141 -55.03 49.38 -15.10
N LEU A 142 -55.70 48.25 -15.33
CA LEU A 142 -56.88 48.14 -16.19
C LEU A 142 -58.21 48.46 -15.47
N LYS A 143 -58.19 48.59 -14.14
CA LYS A 143 -59.36 48.87 -13.29
C LYS A 143 -59.45 50.34 -12.82
N VAL A 144 -58.54 51.21 -13.30
CA VAL A 144 -58.50 52.66 -13.06
C VAL A 144 -58.77 53.37 -14.38
#